data_AF-A0A445M833-F1
#
_entry.id   AF-A0A445M833-F1
#
_cell.length_a   1.000
_cell.length_b   1.000
_cell.length_c   1.000
_cell.angle_alpha   90.00
_cell.angle_beta   90.00
_cell.angle_gamma   90.00
#
_symmetry.space_group_name_H-M   'P 1'
#
loop_
_entity.id
_entity.type
_entity.pdbx_description
1 polymer ?
#
loop_
_entity_poly.entity_id
_entity_poly.type
_entity_poly.pdbx_seq_one_letter_code
_entity_poly.pdbx_strand_id
1 'polypeptide(L)'
;MNRQQGCSGNKELEDLPKIKVEEWSVEKKKMLPTELKESRRAFRSKDQRVAGLETIIASGHVHGGNFYGSPPPPPPECHPPPPMCPPPPPPPPVRLERARKALIKFTRLVDDPNGYTSNWKEGRDTCEFRGVRCAKYPDGQQAVAGLDLNGAGLSGKKCTALMLTGILDSIPELTFFHVNSNNFSGAIPTDITKYKFFFELDLSNNKLEGEFPKEVLQPKPKDQQLVFLDLRFNSLCGPIPPQLFDLDLDVIFINNNKFSGHLPDNFGSTPARYLTFANNQLTGPIPASIGKASKTLTEVLFLGNHFQGCLPYQIGYLDKATVFDVSKNSLTGPIPHSFACLQSIQYLNLDRNQFYGEVPEMLCLLPGLRNNGNLSLSDNYFTQVGPACRNLIKTNVLDVSYNCILGLPNQRPHGQCTEFFSKIKPCPNPKYLHYVPCKGYYPHTHPAATATPPLTYNSLNPHHLHR
;
A
#
# COMPACT_ATOMS: atom_id res chain seq x y z
N MET A 1 22.68 24.87 9.80
CA MET A 1 21.66 25.61 9.04
C MET A 1 21.09 24.69 7.97
N ASN A 2 20.10 23.85 8.29
CA ASN A 2 19.39 23.03 7.31
C ASN A 2 18.12 23.77 6.91
N ARG A 3 18.08 24.32 5.69
CA ARG A 3 16.85 24.84 5.09
C ARG A 3 16.00 23.63 4.66
N GLN A 4 14.88 23.41 5.34
CA GLN A 4 13.78 22.61 4.82
C GLN A 4 13.33 23.25 3.50
N GLN A 5 13.54 22.57 2.38
CA GLN A 5 12.95 22.96 1.10
C GLN A 5 11.43 22.68 1.19
N GLY A 6 10.64 23.75 1.12
CA GLY A 6 9.18 23.68 1.19
C GLY A 6 8.55 22.98 -0.02
N CYS A 7 7.46 22.26 0.24
CA CYS A 7 6.76 21.42 -0.72
C CYS A 7 5.85 22.23 -1.67
N SER A 8 6.42 22.91 -2.67
CA SER A 8 5.65 23.58 -3.73
C SER A 8 5.47 22.67 -4.96
N GLY A 9 4.26 22.64 -5.51
CA GLY A 9 3.91 21.87 -6.71
C GLY A 9 2.44 22.11 -7.11
N ASN A 10 2.23 22.42 -8.39
CA ASN A 10 0.95 22.84 -9.01
C ASN A 10 -0.09 21.73 -9.06
N LYS A 11 -1.37 22.13 -9.03
CA LYS A 11 -2.54 21.26 -9.20
C LYS A 11 -2.98 21.27 -10.66
N GLU A 12 -3.02 20.10 -11.27
CA GLU A 12 -3.92 19.77 -12.39
C GLU A 12 -4.14 18.25 -12.39
N LEU A 13 -5.39 17.81 -12.31
CA LEU A 13 -5.80 16.41 -12.46
C LEU A 13 -7.27 16.39 -12.90
N GLU A 14 -7.50 16.06 -14.16
CA GLU A 14 -8.80 15.61 -14.68
C GLU A 14 -8.69 14.16 -15.18
N ASP A 15 -9.79 13.45 -14.94
CA ASP A 15 -10.28 12.15 -15.43
C ASP A 15 -9.39 10.90 -15.35
N LEU A 16 -9.74 10.06 -14.36
CA LEU A 16 -9.41 8.64 -14.31
C LEU A 16 -10.62 7.80 -14.72
N PRO A 17 -10.44 6.64 -15.37
CA PRO A 17 -11.45 5.60 -15.40
C PRO A 17 -11.76 5.16 -13.96
N LYS A 18 -13.04 4.95 -13.66
CA LYS A 18 -13.52 4.34 -12.41
C LYS A 18 -12.99 2.90 -12.31
N ILE A 19 -11.75 2.73 -11.84
CA ILE A 19 -11.29 1.45 -11.32
C ILE A 19 -12.04 1.25 -10.00
N LYS A 20 -12.60 0.05 -9.78
CA LYS A 20 -13.44 -0.34 -8.63
C LYS A 20 -12.69 -0.33 -7.27
N VAL A 21 -12.00 0.77 -6.95
CA VAL A 21 -11.33 0.97 -5.66
C VAL A 21 -12.33 1.46 -4.60
N GLU A 22 -13.48 1.99 -5.03
CA GLU A 22 -14.54 2.48 -4.12
C GLU A 22 -15.29 1.36 -3.38
N GLU A 23 -15.29 0.12 -3.88
CA GLU A 23 -16.04 -1.00 -3.25
C GLU A 23 -15.29 -1.64 -2.06
N TRP A 24 -13.97 -1.46 -1.93
CA TRP A 24 -13.17 -2.13 -0.89
C TRP A 24 -13.38 -1.59 0.54
N SER A 25 -13.70 -0.30 0.69
CA SER A 25 -14.03 0.28 2.01
C SER A 25 -15.38 -0.22 2.54
N VAL A 26 -16.22 -0.79 1.67
CA VAL A 26 -17.55 -1.32 2.02
C VAL A 26 -17.50 -2.82 2.35
N GLU A 27 -16.63 -3.59 1.70
CA GLU A 27 -16.59 -5.05 1.89
C GLU A 27 -15.98 -5.48 3.24
N LYS A 28 -15.07 -4.69 3.83
CA LYS A 28 -14.64 -4.89 5.23
C LYS A 28 -15.68 -4.49 6.28
N LYS A 29 -16.67 -3.65 5.95
CA LYS A 29 -17.71 -3.21 6.92
C LYS A 29 -18.65 -4.33 7.38
N LYS A 30 -18.54 -5.55 6.82
CA LYS A 30 -19.32 -6.72 7.25
C LYS A 30 -18.54 -7.75 8.07
N MET A 31 -17.24 -7.60 8.29
CA MET A 31 -16.47 -8.52 9.14
C MET A 31 -16.42 -8.01 10.58
N LEU A 32 -17.15 -8.69 11.46
CA LEU A 32 -17.06 -8.51 12.91
C LEU A 32 -15.64 -8.83 13.43
N PRO A 33 -15.17 -8.20 14.52
CA PRO A 33 -13.83 -8.39 15.08
C PRO A 33 -13.46 -9.81 15.58
N THR A 34 -14.33 -10.81 15.39
CA THR A 34 -14.13 -12.18 15.86
C THR A 34 -13.40 -13.07 14.84
N GLU A 35 -13.46 -12.76 13.53
CA GLU A 35 -12.91 -13.63 12.47
C GLU A 35 -11.43 -13.39 12.17
N LEU A 36 -10.87 -12.24 12.60
CA LEU A 36 -9.43 -11.96 12.57
C LEU A 36 -8.61 -12.87 13.52
N LYS A 37 -9.26 -13.48 14.52
CA LYS A 37 -8.64 -14.50 15.39
C LYS A 37 -8.71 -15.90 14.79
N GLU A 38 -9.71 -16.21 13.96
CA GLU A 38 -9.91 -17.57 13.44
C GLU A 38 -9.10 -17.85 12.18
N SER A 39 -8.87 -16.84 11.33
CA SER A 39 -7.96 -16.99 10.17
C SER A 39 -6.49 -17.20 10.59
N ARG A 40 -6.11 -16.87 11.83
CA ARG A 40 -4.77 -17.13 12.39
C ARG A 40 -4.63 -18.51 13.05
N ARG A 41 -5.73 -19.25 13.25
CA ARG A 41 -5.73 -20.59 13.88
C ARG A 41 -5.51 -21.73 12.88
N ALA A 42 -5.81 -21.51 11.60
CA ALA A 42 -5.69 -22.52 10.53
C ALA A 42 -4.24 -22.86 10.11
N PHE A 43 -3.22 -22.18 10.67
CA PHE A 43 -1.80 -22.49 10.43
C PHE A 43 -1.09 -23.17 11.62
N ARG A 44 -1.83 -23.60 12.65
CA ARG A 44 -1.32 -24.40 13.78
C ARG A 44 -2.07 -25.73 13.89
N SER A 45 -1.78 -26.66 12.99
CA SER A 45 -2.11 -28.07 13.18
C SER A 45 -1.15 -28.93 12.35
N LYS A 46 0.05 -29.12 12.87
CA LYS A 46 0.90 -30.31 12.68
C LYS A 46 1.88 -30.31 13.84
N ASP A 47 1.38 -30.79 14.98
CA ASP A 47 2.10 -31.66 15.92
C ASP A 47 1.27 -31.77 17.19
N GLN A 48 0.52 -32.86 17.26
CA GLN A 48 -0.07 -33.35 18.50
C GLN A 48 0.17 -34.85 18.55
N ARG A 49 1.03 -35.25 19.47
CA ARG A 49 1.04 -36.53 20.20
C ARG A 49 1.67 -36.22 21.57
N VAL A 50 1.16 -36.60 22.73
CA VAL A 50 0.08 -37.50 23.15
C VAL A 50 -0.23 -37.15 24.63
N ALA A 51 -1.46 -37.49 25.04
CA ALA A 51 -2.05 -37.39 26.38
C ALA A 51 -1.20 -38.03 27.51
N GLY A 52 -1.32 -37.57 28.75
CA GLY A 52 -2.32 -38.02 29.75
C GLY A 52 -1.54 -38.37 31.03
N LEU A 53 -2.08 -38.56 32.22
CA LEU A 53 -3.42 -38.50 32.80
C LEU A 53 -3.20 -38.44 34.34
N GLU A 54 -4.28 -38.18 35.06
CA GLU A 54 -4.48 -37.89 36.49
C GLU A 54 -3.84 -38.80 37.57
N THR A 55 -3.55 -38.13 38.71
CA THR A 55 -3.85 -38.44 40.14
C THR A 55 -4.22 -39.86 40.60
N ILE A 56 -3.49 -40.41 41.60
CA ILE A 56 -4.00 -41.32 42.67
C ILE A 56 -3.21 -41.17 44.00
N ILE A 57 -3.93 -40.77 45.06
CA ILE A 57 -4.04 -41.23 46.49
C ILE A 57 -2.86 -41.91 47.25
N ALA A 58 -2.69 -41.48 48.52
CA ALA A 58 -2.62 -42.28 49.78
C ALA A 58 -1.32 -42.35 50.65
N SER A 59 -1.38 -41.64 51.79
CA SER A 59 -1.17 -42.06 53.20
C SER A 59 0.14 -42.71 53.73
N GLY A 60 0.62 -42.17 54.87
CA GLY A 60 0.92 -42.99 56.08
C GLY A 60 2.19 -42.67 56.90
N HIS A 61 2.01 -42.64 58.24
CA HIS A 61 2.99 -42.74 59.37
C HIS A 61 3.80 -41.48 59.75
N VAL A 62 3.66 -40.83 60.93
CA VAL A 62 3.64 -41.17 62.39
C VAL A 62 5.03 -41.35 63.02
N HIS A 63 5.43 -40.36 63.84
CA HIS A 63 6.01 -40.42 65.20
C HIS A 63 6.24 -38.95 65.64
N GLY A 64 5.86 -38.43 66.81
CA GLY A 64 5.62 -39.03 68.12
C GLY A 64 6.74 -38.61 69.07
N GLY A 65 6.58 -37.49 69.80
CA GLY A 65 7.55 -37.05 70.82
C GLY A 65 7.14 -35.76 71.54
N ASN A 66 6.42 -35.90 72.66
CA ASN A 66 6.07 -34.84 73.60
C ASN A 66 7.24 -34.52 74.54
N PHE A 67 7.50 -33.24 74.82
CA PHE A 67 8.14 -32.78 76.06
C PHE A 67 7.35 -31.59 76.63
N TYR A 68 7.08 -31.67 77.93
CA TYR A 68 6.29 -30.75 78.74
C TYR A 68 7.05 -29.45 79.05
N GLY A 69 6.35 -28.31 79.00
CA GLY A 69 6.74 -27.03 79.58
C GLY A 69 5.52 -26.12 79.76
N SER A 70 5.20 -25.78 81.01
CA SER A 70 4.08 -24.92 81.42
C SER A 70 4.38 -23.41 81.16
N PRO A 71 3.37 -22.52 81.17
CA PRO A 71 3.22 -21.42 80.20
C PRO A 71 3.72 -20.04 80.67
N PRO A 72 4.01 -19.12 79.73
CA PRO A 72 4.13 -17.68 80.03
C PRO A 72 2.76 -16.96 80.00
N PRO A 73 2.62 -15.80 80.68
CA PRO A 73 1.35 -15.10 80.89
C PRO A 73 0.77 -14.49 79.59
N PRO A 74 -0.55 -14.27 79.52
CA PRO A 74 -1.21 -13.71 78.33
C PRO A 74 -0.86 -12.23 78.14
N PRO A 75 -0.67 -11.76 76.89
CA PRO A 75 -0.55 -10.34 76.58
C PRO A 75 -1.91 -9.62 76.70
N PRO A 76 -1.92 -8.28 76.90
CA PRO A 76 -3.15 -7.50 77.11
C PRO A 76 -4.07 -7.53 75.87
N GLU A 77 -5.38 -7.48 76.13
CA GLU A 77 -6.43 -7.46 75.11
C GLU A 77 -6.27 -6.27 74.15
N CYS A 78 -6.13 -6.56 72.86
CA CYS A 78 -6.22 -5.57 71.79
C CYS A 78 -7.70 -5.26 71.52
N HIS A 79 -8.09 -3.99 71.66
CA HIS A 79 -9.37 -3.49 71.18
C HIS A 79 -9.55 -3.74 69.66
N PRO A 80 -10.77 -4.04 69.17
CA PRO A 80 -11.01 -4.20 67.75
C PRO A 80 -10.77 -2.87 67.00
N PRO A 81 -10.16 -2.89 65.80
CA PRO A 81 -10.01 -1.68 65.01
C PRO A 81 -11.38 -1.14 64.58
N PRO A 82 -11.53 0.19 64.42
CA PRO A 82 -12.78 0.77 63.92
C PRO A 82 -13.11 0.21 62.53
N PRO A 83 -14.41 0.16 62.15
CA PRO A 83 -14.82 -0.36 60.86
C PRO A 83 -14.11 0.40 59.74
N MET A 84 -13.49 -0.36 58.83
CA MET A 84 -12.88 0.17 57.62
C MET A 84 -13.92 1.03 56.88
N CYS A 85 -13.56 2.27 56.56
CA CYS A 85 -14.34 3.07 55.62
C CYS A 85 -14.61 2.23 54.35
N PRO A 86 -15.82 2.30 53.76
CA PRO A 86 -16.06 1.66 52.48
C PRO A 86 -14.97 2.12 51.51
N PRO A 87 -14.35 1.21 50.73
CA PRO A 87 -13.33 1.60 49.77
C PRO A 87 -13.92 2.68 48.87
N PRO A 88 -13.18 3.77 48.58
CA PRO A 88 -13.63 4.76 47.62
C PRO A 88 -14.00 4.03 46.32
N PRO A 89 -15.08 4.44 45.62
CA PRO A 89 -15.42 3.84 44.34
C PRO A 89 -14.16 3.84 43.46
N PRO A 90 -13.89 2.73 42.73
CA PRO A 90 -12.69 2.63 41.92
C PRO A 90 -12.61 3.87 41.02
N PRO A 91 -11.44 4.51 40.90
CA PRO A 91 -11.31 5.69 40.05
C PRO A 91 -11.86 5.33 38.67
N PRO A 92 -12.71 6.17 38.05
CA PRO A 92 -13.18 5.93 36.69
C PRO A 92 -11.96 5.65 35.81
N PRO A 93 -12.06 4.79 34.79
CA PRO A 93 -10.89 4.37 34.02
C PRO A 93 -10.19 5.62 33.50
N VAL A 94 -8.97 5.88 33.99
CA VAL A 94 -8.17 7.08 33.66
C VAL A 94 -8.12 7.32 32.16
N ARG A 95 -8.25 6.24 31.38
CA ARG A 95 -8.27 6.19 29.91
C ARG A 95 -9.54 6.79 29.29
N LEU A 96 -10.73 6.34 29.71
CA LEU A 96 -11.99 6.84 29.15
C LEU A 96 -12.19 8.31 29.45
N GLU A 97 -11.86 8.73 30.67
CA GLU A 97 -12.00 10.13 31.07
C GLU A 97 -11.00 11.04 30.35
N ARG A 98 -9.74 10.59 30.16
CA ARG A 98 -8.75 11.29 29.34
C ARG A 98 -9.20 11.40 27.88
N ALA A 99 -9.68 10.31 27.30
CA ALA A 99 -10.19 10.29 25.93
C ALA A 99 -11.39 11.24 25.77
N ARG A 100 -12.34 11.21 26.71
CA ARG A 100 -13.51 12.11 26.73
C ARG A 100 -13.09 13.58 26.71
N LYS A 101 -12.15 13.96 27.58
CA LYS A 101 -11.62 15.33 27.63
C LYS A 101 -10.97 15.74 26.30
N ALA A 102 -10.21 14.84 25.67
CA ALA A 102 -9.61 15.10 24.36
C ALA A 102 -10.67 15.28 23.27
N LEU A 103 -11.67 14.40 23.20
CA LEU A 103 -12.76 14.45 22.22
C LEU A 103 -13.65 15.69 22.38
N ILE A 104 -14.02 16.06 23.61
CA ILE A 104 -14.79 17.28 23.88
C ILE A 104 -13.95 18.54 23.60
N LYS A 105 -12.64 18.50 23.85
CA LYS A 105 -11.75 19.61 23.46
C LYS A 105 -11.71 19.74 21.94
N PHE A 106 -11.66 18.63 21.20
CA PHE A 106 -11.67 18.60 19.75
C PHE A 106 -12.93 19.25 19.17
N THR A 107 -14.13 18.98 19.70
CA THR A 107 -15.37 19.59 19.18
C THR A 107 -15.39 21.12 19.28
N ARG A 108 -14.61 21.72 20.20
CA ARG A 108 -14.49 23.18 20.32
C ARG A 108 -13.66 23.80 19.19
N LEU A 109 -12.81 23.01 18.53
CA LEU A 109 -11.88 23.42 17.47
C LEU A 109 -12.46 23.23 16.06
N VAL A 110 -13.55 22.50 15.94
CA VAL A 110 -14.08 22.02 14.66
C VAL A 110 -15.32 22.80 14.24
N ASP A 111 -15.42 23.06 12.94
CA ASP A 111 -16.67 23.34 12.25
C ASP A 111 -17.23 22.04 11.67
N ASP A 112 -18.47 21.73 12.03
CA ASP A 112 -19.12 20.44 11.83
C ASP A 112 -20.47 20.63 11.14
N PRO A 113 -20.47 20.88 9.82
CA PRO A 113 -21.69 21.22 9.07
C PRO A 113 -22.71 20.09 9.07
N ASN A 114 -22.27 18.85 9.26
CA ASN A 114 -23.12 17.66 9.24
C ASN A 114 -23.56 17.20 10.64
N GLY A 115 -23.16 17.91 11.69
CA GLY A 115 -23.48 17.58 13.08
C GLY A 115 -22.96 16.20 13.51
N TYR A 116 -21.83 15.73 12.96
CA TYR A 116 -21.27 14.41 13.25
C TYR A 116 -20.85 14.28 14.72
N THR A 117 -20.31 15.34 15.31
CA THR A 117 -19.85 15.45 16.70
C THR A 117 -20.93 15.98 17.65
N SER A 118 -22.17 16.16 17.17
CA SER A 118 -23.27 16.78 17.94
C SER A 118 -23.61 16.06 19.26
N ASN A 119 -23.36 14.75 19.36
CA ASN A 119 -23.61 13.98 20.58
C ASN A 119 -22.40 13.89 21.54
N TRP A 120 -21.27 14.52 21.21
CA TRP A 120 -20.06 14.53 22.03
C TRP A 120 -20.17 15.62 23.11
N LYS A 121 -20.79 15.30 24.24
CA LYS A 121 -21.11 16.25 25.31
C LYS A 121 -20.60 15.80 26.68
N GLU A 122 -20.39 16.75 27.58
CA GLU A 122 -20.19 16.49 29.02
C GLU A 122 -21.38 15.66 29.56
N GLY A 123 -21.11 14.69 30.44
CA GLY A 123 -22.13 13.85 31.08
C GLY A 123 -22.71 12.71 30.22
N ARG A 124 -22.32 12.59 28.95
CA ARG A 124 -22.64 11.44 28.09
C ARG A 124 -21.51 10.41 28.15
N ASP A 125 -21.86 9.13 28.05
CA ASP A 125 -20.86 8.07 27.95
C ASP A 125 -20.04 8.27 26.66
N THR A 126 -18.73 8.35 26.79
CA THR A 126 -17.77 8.47 25.69
C THR A 126 -17.97 7.37 24.65
N CYS A 127 -18.38 6.17 25.08
CA CYS A 127 -18.59 5.04 24.20
C CYS A 127 -19.87 5.15 23.35
N GLU A 128 -20.77 6.07 23.69
CA GLU A 128 -21.97 6.40 22.89
C GLU A 128 -21.70 7.53 21.86
N PHE A 129 -20.53 8.17 21.91
CA PHE A 129 -20.19 9.22 20.96
C PHE A 129 -20.17 8.65 19.54
N ARG A 130 -20.80 9.37 18.59
CA ARG A 130 -20.85 8.93 17.21
C ARG A 130 -19.43 8.80 16.67
N GLY A 131 -19.12 7.67 16.04
CA GLY A 131 -17.78 7.39 15.50
C GLY A 131 -16.77 6.92 16.55
N VAL A 132 -17.10 6.87 17.84
CA VAL A 132 -16.20 6.35 18.88
C VAL A 132 -16.47 4.86 19.09
N ARG A 133 -15.40 4.06 19.17
CA ARG A 133 -15.46 2.66 19.58
C ARG A 133 -14.67 2.44 20.84
N CYS A 134 -15.31 1.80 21.82
CA CYS A 134 -14.66 1.36 23.04
C CYS A 134 -14.42 -0.14 23.04
N ALA A 135 -13.33 -0.57 23.66
CA ALA A 135 -13.04 -1.99 23.88
C ALA A 135 -12.36 -2.19 25.25
N LYS A 136 -12.36 -3.43 25.73
CA LYS A 136 -11.55 -3.82 26.89
C LYS A 136 -10.10 -4.01 26.43
N TYR A 137 -9.20 -3.28 27.07
CA TYR A 137 -7.77 -3.38 26.86
C TYR A 137 -7.21 -4.63 27.58
N PRO A 138 -5.99 -5.12 27.27
CA PRO A 138 -5.45 -6.36 27.87
C PRO A 138 -5.36 -6.41 29.40
N ASP A 139 -5.34 -5.26 30.07
CA ASP A 139 -5.38 -5.15 31.54
C ASP A 139 -6.82 -5.14 32.09
N GLY A 140 -7.82 -5.42 31.27
CA GLY A 140 -9.23 -5.48 31.64
C GLY A 140 -9.96 -4.14 31.65
N GLN A 141 -9.23 -3.01 31.60
CA GLN A 141 -9.86 -1.69 31.64
C GLN A 141 -10.45 -1.31 30.28
N GLN A 142 -11.63 -0.68 30.30
CA GLN A 142 -12.25 -0.15 29.10
C GLN A 142 -11.54 1.13 28.64
N ALA A 143 -11.40 1.30 27.32
CA ALA A 143 -10.78 2.46 26.70
C ALA A 143 -11.42 2.77 25.35
N VAL A 144 -11.21 3.98 24.84
CA VAL A 144 -11.51 4.33 23.45
C VAL A 144 -10.45 3.65 22.58
N ALA A 145 -10.88 2.60 21.88
CA ALA A 145 -10.04 1.79 21.01
C ALA A 145 -10.06 2.29 19.56
N GLY A 146 -11.00 3.12 19.15
CA GLY A 146 -10.95 3.67 17.80
C GLY A 146 -11.88 4.83 17.53
N LEU A 147 -11.53 5.55 16.47
CA LEU A 147 -12.27 6.69 15.95
C LEU A 147 -12.55 6.48 14.46
N ASP A 148 -13.82 6.63 14.09
CA ASP A 148 -14.31 6.60 12.71
C ASP A 148 -15.13 7.87 12.44
N LEU A 149 -14.49 8.82 11.79
CA LEU A 149 -15.04 10.11 11.38
C LEU A 149 -15.11 10.20 9.85
N ASN A 150 -15.19 9.07 9.15
CA ASN A 150 -15.21 9.04 7.70
C ASN A 150 -16.41 9.81 7.14
N GLY A 151 -16.16 10.69 6.15
CA GLY A 151 -17.18 11.47 5.47
C GLY A 151 -17.88 12.50 6.36
N ALA A 152 -17.31 12.84 7.52
CA ALA A 152 -17.91 13.79 8.43
C ALA A 152 -17.85 15.24 7.91
N GLY A 153 -16.92 15.56 7.00
CA GLY A 153 -16.77 16.90 6.44
C GLY A 153 -16.26 17.92 7.46
N LEU A 154 -15.55 17.46 8.49
CA LEU A 154 -15.04 18.29 9.58
C LEU A 154 -13.97 19.25 9.05
N SER A 155 -14.05 20.52 9.46
CA SER A 155 -13.05 21.54 9.16
C SER A 155 -12.69 22.36 10.39
N GLY A 156 -11.70 23.24 10.31
CA GLY A 156 -11.29 24.04 11.46
C GLY A 156 -12.19 25.25 11.62
N LYS A 157 -12.56 25.53 12.88
CA LYS A 157 -13.50 26.60 13.20
C LYS A 157 -12.94 27.97 12.80
N LYS A 158 -13.80 28.89 12.34
CA LYS A 158 -13.39 30.24 11.91
C LYS A 158 -12.24 30.25 10.89
N CYS A 159 -12.29 29.34 9.92
CA CYS A 159 -11.29 29.21 8.86
C CYS A 159 -9.86 28.89 9.38
N THR A 160 -9.75 28.25 10.54
CA THR A 160 -8.47 27.77 11.05
C THR A 160 -8.12 26.40 10.46
N ALA A 161 -6.84 26.05 10.49
CA ALA A 161 -6.37 24.73 10.09
C ALA A 161 -6.81 23.67 11.12
N LEU A 162 -7.43 22.57 10.66
CA LEU A 162 -7.82 21.47 11.53
C LEU A 162 -6.66 20.49 11.66
N MET A 163 -5.86 20.61 12.72
CA MET A 163 -4.68 19.76 12.89
C MET A 163 -5.03 18.33 13.33
N LEU A 164 -4.25 17.33 12.90
CA LEU A 164 -4.29 15.97 13.45
C LEU A 164 -3.82 15.94 14.91
N THR A 165 -2.84 16.77 15.24
CA THR A 165 -2.35 16.99 16.61
C THR A 165 -3.50 17.41 17.53
N GLY A 166 -3.59 16.80 18.69
CA GLY A 166 -4.63 17.02 19.69
C GLY A 166 -5.80 16.05 19.61
N ILE A 167 -6.01 15.34 18.50
CA ILE A 167 -6.98 14.24 18.40
C ILE A 167 -6.28 12.90 18.21
N LEU A 168 -5.37 12.80 17.23
CA LEU A 168 -4.72 11.53 16.88
C LEU A 168 -3.67 11.12 17.91
N ASP A 169 -2.94 12.07 18.50
CA ASP A 169 -1.81 11.82 19.42
C ASP A 169 -2.20 11.87 20.92
N SER A 170 -3.46 12.20 21.23
CA SER A 170 -3.95 12.41 22.60
C SER A 170 -4.63 11.19 23.24
N ILE A 171 -4.87 10.12 22.48
CA ILE A 171 -5.57 8.90 22.94
C ILE A 171 -4.67 7.67 22.67
N PRO A 172 -3.76 7.31 23.62
CA PRO A 172 -2.76 6.27 23.37
C PRO A 172 -3.28 4.83 23.31
N GLU A 173 -4.57 4.64 23.60
CA GLU A 173 -5.24 3.35 23.48
C GLU A 173 -5.85 3.09 22.10
N LEU A 174 -5.76 4.05 21.17
CA LEU A 174 -6.28 3.85 19.82
C LEU A 174 -5.63 2.67 19.13
N THR A 175 -6.48 1.86 18.51
CA THR A 175 -6.12 0.75 17.65
C THR A 175 -6.42 1.03 16.19
N PHE A 176 -7.40 1.89 15.91
CA PHE A 176 -7.64 2.41 14.58
C PHE A 176 -8.04 3.87 14.60
N PHE A 177 -7.70 4.58 13.53
CA PHE A 177 -8.08 5.98 13.34
C PHE A 177 -8.44 6.22 11.87
N HIS A 178 -9.73 6.42 11.60
CA HIS A 178 -10.27 6.62 10.27
C HIS A 178 -10.92 7.99 10.14
N VAL A 179 -10.37 8.83 9.27
CA VAL A 179 -10.83 10.21 9.05
C VAL A 179 -10.91 10.56 7.57
N ASN A 180 -11.22 9.58 6.71
CA ASN A 180 -11.39 9.78 5.29
C ASN A 180 -12.38 10.93 4.98
N SER A 181 -12.08 11.72 3.96
CA SER A 181 -12.98 12.78 3.45
C SER A 181 -13.32 13.82 4.52
N ASN A 182 -12.28 14.41 5.09
CA ASN A 182 -12.35 15.55 6.01
C ASN A 182 -11.36 16.62 5.56
N ASN A 183 -11.21 17.67 6.38
CA ASN A 183 -10.34 18.80 6.09
C ASN A 183 -9.18 18.88 7.10
N PHE A 184 -8.67 17.74 7.58
CA PHE A 184 -7.50 17.69 8.45
C PHE A 184 -6.25 18.17 7.70
N SER A 185 -5.38 18.90 8.38
CA SER A 185 -4.18 19.53 7.81
C SER A 185 -2.97 19.39 8.75
N GLY A 186 -1.82 19.86 8.28
CA GLY A 186 -0.56 19.79 9.00
C GLY A 186 0.12 18.42 8.85
N ALA A 187 1.21 18.25 9.60
CA ALA A 187 2.01 17.02 9.59
C ALA A 187 1.38 15.91 10.44
N ILE A 188 1.71 14.67 10.10
CA ILE A 188 1.34 13.49 10.89
C ILE A 188 2.19 13.51 12.18
N PRO A 189 1.57 13.50 13.37
CA PRO A 189 2.31 13.56 14.63
C PRO A 189 3.13 12.27 14.87
N THR A 190 4.39 12.43 15.28
CA THR A 190 5.31 11.31 15.59
C THR A 190 4.97 10.62 16.91
N ASP A 191 4.21 11.28 17.78
CA ASP A 191 3.83 10.77 19.09
C ASP A 191 3.01 9.48 19.04
N ILE A 192 2.36 9.16 17.92
CA ILE A 192 1.62 7.89 17.74
C ILE A 192 2.53 6.66 17.74
N THR A 193 3.85 6.85 17.64
CA THR A 193 4.84 5.78 17.78
C THR A 193 4.76 5.07 19.12
N LYS A 194 4.34 5.78 20.19
CA LYS A 194 4.14 5.20 21.53
C LYS A 194 2.93 4.28 21.63
N TYR A 195 2.07 4.22 20.61
CA TYR A 195 0.82 3.45 20.67
C TYR A 195 1.13 1.97 20.50
N LYS A 196 0.70 1.17 21.48
CA LYS A 196 1.06 -0.26 21.56
C LYS A 196 0.28 -1.12 20.58
N PHE A 197 -0.98 -0.80 20.32
CA PHE A 197 -1.87 -1.65 19.52
C PHE A 197 -2.46 -0.89 18.33
N PHE A 198 -1.66 -0.07 17.64
CA PHE A 198 -2.14 0.75 16.53
C PHE A 198 -2.02 0.00 15.20
N PHE A 199 -3.16 -0.41 14.67
CA PHE A 199 -3.29 -1.36 13.56
C PHE A 199 -3.73 -0.70 12.26
N GLU A 200 -4.66 0.24 12.32
CA GLU A 200 -5.26 0.82 11.11
C GLU A 200 -5.19 2.36 11.16
N LEU A 201 -4.59 2.94 10.12
CA LEU A 201 -4.51 4.39 9.96
C LEU A 201 -5.04 4.76 8.58
N ASP A 202 -6.23 5.38 8.56
CA ASP A 202 -6.83 5.94 7.35
C ASP A 202 -6.90 7.47 7.47
N LEU A 203 -6.01 8.12 6.74
CA LEU A 203 -5.90 9.58 6.64
C LEU A 203 -6.28 10.11 5.25
N SER A 204 -6.89 9.26 4.42
CA SER A 204 -7.11 9.56 3.01
C SER A 204 -8.06 10.75 2.79
N ASN A 205 -7.93 11.44 1.66
CA ASN A 205 -8.76 12.57 1.26
C ASN A 205 -8.85 13.66 2.36
N ASN A 206 -7.69 14.25 2.65
CA ASN A 206 -7.51 15.34 3.61
C ASN A 206 -6.56 16.40 3.02
N LYS A 207 -6.12 17.36 3.83
CA LYS A 207 -5.17 18.43 3.48
C LYS A 207 -3.83 18.28 4.21
N LEU A 208 -3.40 17.05 4.48
CA LEU A 208 -2.16 16.79 5.21
C LEU A 208 -0.95 17.19 4.37
N GLU A 209 0.10 17.67 5.03
CA GLU A 209 1.32 18.18 4.40
C GLU A 209 2.56 17.77 5.20
N GLY A 210 3.74 18.02 4.63
CA GLY A 210 5.01 17.61 5.21
C GLY A 210 5.38 16.17 4.88
N GLU A 211 6.48 15.70 5.48
CA GLU A 211 6.98 14.35 5.26
C GLU A 211 6.19 13.31 6.06
N PHE A 212 6.11 12.08 5.53
CA PHE A 212 5.61 10.97 6.33
C PHE A 212 6.65 10.59 7.40
N PRO A 213 6.31 10.63 8.70
CA PRO A 213 7.26 10.34 9.77
C PRO A 213 7.68 8.88 9.77
N LYS A 214 8.92 8.60 9.37
CA LYS A 214 9.50 7.25 9.35
C LYS A 214 9.43 6.55 10.72
N GLU A 215 9.37 7.32 11.81
CA GLU A 215 9.25 6.81 13.17
C GLU A 215 7.98 5.97 13.34
N VAL A 216 6.89 6.30 12.63
CA VAL A 216 5.61 5.57 12.66
C VAL A 216 5.73 4.16 12.06
N LEU A 217 6.74 3.94 11.22
CA LEU A 217 7.02 2.67 10.53
C LEU A 217 8.07 1.84 11.25
N GLN A 218 8.55 2.27 12.43
CA GLN A 218 9.56 1.52 13.15
C GLN A 218 9.04 0.11 13.46
N PRO A 219 9.89 -0.93 13.30
CA PRO A 219 9.48 -2.30 13.50
C PRO A 219 8.98 -2.51 14.93
N LYS A 220 7.76 -3.02 15.04
CA LYS A 220 7.11 -3.43 16.29
C LYS A 220 6.89 -4.95 16.27
N PRO A 221 6.62 -5.58 17.41
CA PRO A 221 6.10 -6.95 17.42
C PRO A 221 4.93 -7.09 16.45
N LYS A 222 4.82 -8.24 15.77
CA LYS A 222 3.83 -8.47 14.70
C LYS A 222 2.38 -8.25 15.15
N ASP A 223 2.09 -8.42 16.44
CA ASP A 223 0.80 -8.17 17.08
C ASP A 223 0.59 -6.71 17.54
N GLN A 224 1.52 -5.81 17.20
CA GLN A 224 1.57 -4.40 17.59
C GLN A 224 1.91 -3.48 16.40
N GLN A 225 2.03 -4.03 15.20
CA GLN A 225 2.41 -3.33 13.98
C GLN A 225 1.17 -2.92 13.18
N LEU A 226 1.28 -1.81 12.45
CA LEU A 226 0.27 -1.40 11.47
C LEU A 226 0.02 -2.52 10.47
N VAL A 227 -1.26 -2.79 10.21
CA VAL A 227 -1.75 -3.74 9.19
C VAL A 227 -2.51 -3.06 8.07
N PHE A 228 -2.90 -1.79 8.27
CA PHE A 228 -3.57 -0.96 7.26
C PHE A 228 -3.07 0.48 7.32
N LEU A 229 -2.69 1.01 6.16
CA LEU A 229 -2.23 2.39 5.99
C LEU A 229 -2.80 2.97 4.68
N ASP A 230 -3.61 4.01 4.81
CA ASP A 230 -4.15 4.76 3.66
C ASP A 230 -3.86 6.25 3.81
N LEU A 231 -3.08 6.80 2.87
CA LEU A 231 -2.61 8.18 2.86
C LEU A 231 -3.04 8.94 1.60
N ARG A 232 -3.90 8.35 0.78
CA ARG A 232 -4.23 8.87 -0.56
C ARG A 232 -4.84 10.26 -0.51
N PHE A 233 -4.69 11.02 -1.59
CA PHE A 233 -5.33 12.33 -1.76
C PHE A 233 -5.01 13.29 -0.61
N ASN A 234 -3.70 13.55 -0.44
CA ASN A 234 -3.17 14.51 0.50
C ASN A 234 -2.08 15.36 -0.21
N SER A 235 -1.31 16.13 0.54
CA SER A 235 -0.15 16.89 0.05
C SER A 235 1.15 16.46 0.76
N LEU A 236 1.25 15.19 1.16
CA LEU A 236 2.46 14.63 1.78
C LEU A 236 3.61 14.64 0.78
N CYS A 237 4.81 14.95 1.24
CA CYS A 237 5.98 15.14 0.39
C CYS A 237 7.21 14.41 0.92
N GLY A 238 8.33 14.54 0.21
CA GLY A 238 9.59 13.89 0.56
C GLY A 238 9.67 12.43 0.10
N PRO A 239 10.76 11.73 0.45
CA PRO A 239 10.98 10.34 0.04
C PRO A 239 10.04 9.36 0.74
N ILE A 240 9.69 8.28 0.05
CA ILE A 240 9.02 7.13 0.66
C ILE A 240 10.03 6.43 1.58
N PRO A 241 9.75 6.29 2.90
CA PRO A 241 10.67 5.60 3.80
C PRO A 241 10.79 4.11 3.43
N PRO A 242 12.01 3.54 3.32
CA PRO A 242 12.21 2.12 3.04
C PRO A 242 11.49 1.19 4.02
N GLN A 243 11.36 1.61 5.28
CA GLN A 243 10.71 0.86 6.36
C GLN A 243 9.25 0.50 6.05
N LEU A 244 8.58 1.27 5.16
CA LEU A 244 7.21 0.99 4.74
C LEU A 244 7.07 -0.41 4.15
N PHE A 245 8.09 -0.87 3.41
CA PHE A 245 8.07 -2.14 2.71
C PHE A 245 8.51 -3.32 3.57
N ASP A 246 8.95 -3.07 4.80
CA ASP A 246 9.26 -4.08 5.79
C ASP A 246 8.04 -4.43 6.67
N LEU A 247 6.94 -3.68 6.52
CA LEU A 247 5.68 -3.92 7.23
C LEU A 247 4.86 -5.05 6.58
N ASP A 248 4.13 -5.81 7.39
CA ASP A 248 3.21 -6.87 6.94
C ASP A 248 1.84 -6.28 6.51
N LEU A 249 1.87 -5.40 5.51
CA LEU A 249 0.69 -4.74 4.94
C LEU A 249 0.15 -5.52 3.73
N ASP A 250 -1.16 -5.68 3.65
CA ASP A 250 -1.84 -6.28 2.48
C ASP A 250 -2.05 -5.25 1.35
N VAL A 251 -2.20 -3.98 1.73
CA VAL A 251 -2.51 -2.86 0.82
C VAL A 251 -1.66 -1.65 1.20
N ILE A 252 -1.03 -1.01 0.21
CA ILE A 252 -0.28 0.24 0.40
C ILE A 252 -0.81 1.30 -0.57
N PHE A 253 -1.50 2.29 0.01
CA PHE A 253 -2.23 3.33 -0.69
C PHE A 253 -1.64 4.71 -0.41
N ILE A 254 -0.77 5.20 -1.30
CA ILE A 254 -0.10 6.51 -1.16
C ILE A 254 -0.25 7.44 -2.38
N ASN A 255 -1.13 7.09 -3.32
CA ASN A 255 -1.35 7.86 -4.54
C ASN A 255 -1.91 9.26 -4.29
N ASN A 256 -1.73 10.14 -5.28
CA ASN A 256 -2.22 11.53 -5.24
C ASN A 256 -1.67 12.30 -4.04
N ASN A 257 -0.33 12.35 -3.97
CA ASN A 257 0.46 13.09 -3.00
C ASN A 257 1.59 13.82 -3.74
N LYS A 258 2.59 14.30 -3.01
CA LYS A 258 3.80 14.96 -3.52
C LYS A 258 5.06 14.16 -3.13
N PHE A 259 4.95 12.84 -2.94
CA PHE A 259 6.13 12.00 -2.65
C PHE A 259 7.15 12.12 -3.78
N SER A 260 8.42 12.27 -3.43
CA SER A 260 9.50 12.56 -4.36
C SER A 260 10.72 11.67 -4.12
N GLY A 261 11.76 11.83 -4.92
CA GLY A 261 12.93 10.96 -4.86
C GLY A 261 12.70 9.58 -5.47
N HIS A 262 13.56 8.62 -5.15
CA HIS A 262 13.55 7.29 -5.75
C HIS A 262 12.68 6.32 -4.94
N LEU A 263 12.09 5.35 -5.63
CA LEU A 263 11.46 4.22 -4.94
C LEU A 263 12.55 3.37 -4.23
N PRO A 264 12.40 3.04 -2.94
CA PRO A 264 13.39 2.25 -2.22
C PRO A 264 13.66 0.88 -2.85
N ASP A 265 14.94 0.46 -2.86
CA ASP A 265 15.35 -0.82 -3.42
C ASP A 265 14.71 -2.03 -2.72
N ASN A 266 14.25 -1.89 -1.47
CA ASN A 266 13.56 -2.97 -0.76
C ASN A 266 12.06 -3.03 -1.06
N PHE A 267 11.50 -2.22 -1.98
CA PHE A 267 10.05 -2.16 -2.13
C PHE A 267 9.40 -3.49 -2.49
N GLY A 268 10.07 -4.34 -3.27
CA GLY A 268 9.58 -5.68 -3.60
C GLY A 268 9.65 -6.70 -2.46
N SER A 269 10.17 -6.32 -1.28
CA SER A 269 10.11 -7.17 -0.07
C SER A 269 8.73 -7.16 0.59
N THR A 270 7.86 -6.22 0.22
CA THR A 270 6.52 -6.10 0.79
C THR A 270 5.66 -7.34 0.49
N PRO A 271 4.84 -7.81 1.45
CA PRO A 271 3.85 -8.85 1.20
C PRO A 271 2.56 -8.31 0.56
N ALA A 272 2.47 -7.00 0.30
CA ALA A 272 1.26 -6.37 -0.21
C ALA A 272 0.80 -6.97 -1.54
N ARG A 273 -0.52 -7.05 -1.70
CA ARG A 273 -1.19 -7.49 -2.92
C ARG A 273 -1.52 -6.33 -3.84
N TYR A 274 -1.78 -5.15 -3.26
CA TYR A 274 -2.18 -3.94 -3.98
C TYR A 274 -1.25 -2.80 -3.60
N LEU A 275 -0.51 -2.31 -4.59
CA LEU A 275 0.45 -1.21 -4.45
C LEU A 275 0.08 -0.07 -5.40
N THR A 276 -0.05 1.14 -4.88
CA THR A 276 -0.24 2.32 -5.74
C THR A 276 0.65 3.48 -5.31
N PHE A 277 1.50 3.88 -6.25
CA PHE A 277 2.38 5.05 -6.17
C PHE A 277 1.89 6.17 -7.11
N ALA A 278 0.73 5.98 -7.72
CA ALA A 278 0.15 6.83 -8.74
C ALA A 278 0.14 8.33 -8.39
N ASN A 279 0.36 9.20 -9.37
CA ASN A 279 0.21 10.65 -9.23
C ASN A 279 1.04 11.22 -8.06
N ASN A 280 2.35 11.07 -8.16
CA ASN A 280 3.35 11.61 -7.24
C ASN A 280 4.49 12.26 -8.07
N GLN A 281 5.60 12.59 -7.42
CA GLN A 281 6.79 13.18 -8.03
C GLN A 281 7.99 12.22 -7.96
N LEU A 282 7.74 10.91 -7.98
CA LEU A 282 8.78 9.89 -7.87
C LEU A 282 9.64 9.87 -9.14
N THR A 283 10.94 9.69 -8.95
CA THR A 283 11.97 9.75 -10.00
C THR A 283 12.84 8.48 -9.98
N GLY A 284 13.75 8.36 -10.95
CA GLY A 284 14.67 7.22 -11.04
C GLY A 284 14.03 5.97 -11.66
N PRO A 285 14.75 4.84 -11.69
CA PRO A 285 14.26 3.59 -12.26
C PRO A 285 13.29 2.88 -11.33
N ILE A 286 12.43 2.03 -11.91
CA ILE A 286 11.70 1.01 -11.15
C ILE A 286 12.72 -0.03 -10.67
N PRO A 287 12.90 -0.23 -9.34
CA PRO A 287 13.91 -1.15 -8.83
C PRO A 287 13.66 -2.61 -9.25
N ALA A 288 14.74 -3.32 -9.55
CA ALA A 288 14.69 -4.73 -9.93
C ALA A 288 14.13 -5.66 -8.82
N SER A 289 14.05 -5.16 -7.58
CA SER A 289 13.45 -5.89 -6.47
C SER A 289 11.97 -6.20 -6.66
N ILE A 290 11.27 -5.55 -7.59
CA ILE A 290 9.86 -5.83 -7.89
C ILE A 290 9.56 -7.32 -8.06
N GLY A 291 10.47 -8.08 -8.66
CA GLY A 291 10.30 -9.53 -8.86
C GLY A 291 10.23 -10.33 -7.55
N LYS A 292 10.73 -9.79 -6.43
CA LYS A 292 10.62 -10.41 -5.10
C LYS A 292 9.18 -10.44 -4.58
N ALA A 293 8.32 -9.53 -5.05
CA ALA A 293 6.91 -9.45 -4.68
C ALA A 293 6.01 -10.44 -5.45
N SER A 294 6.59 -11.24 -6.36
CA SER A 294 5.88 -12.23 -7.20
C SER A 294 4.92 -13.15 -6.44
N LYS A 295 5.22 -13.46 -5.18
CA LYS A 295 4.39 -14.37 -4.38
C LYS A 295 3.01 -13.79 -4.03
N THR A 296 2.87 -12.47 -3.94
CA THR A 296 1.68 -11.81 -3.39
C THR A 296 1.09 -10.74 -4.30
N LEU A 297 1.93 -10.02 -5.04
CA LEU A 297 1.52 -8.83 -5.80
C LEU A 297 0.52 -9.18 -6.90
N THR A 298 -0.63 -8.53 -6.85
CA THR A 298 -1.76 -8.68 -7.79
C THR A 298 -1.90 -7.42 -8.65
N GLU A 299 -1.80 -6.24 -8.03
CA GLU A 299 -1.91 -4.97 -8.74
C GLU A 299 -0.81 -4.00 -8.33
N VAL A 300 -0.19 -3.36 -9.32
CA VAL A 300 0.82 -2.33 -9.07
C VAL A 300 0.66 -1.17 -10.05
N LEU A 301 0.54 0.03 -9.49
CA LEU A 301 0.29 1.27 -10.23
C LEU A 301 1.39 2.30 -9.97
N PHE A 302 2.11 2.68 -11.02
CA PHE A 302 3.19 3.69 -11.03
C PHE A 302 2.81 4.96 -11.82
N LEU A 303 1.59 5.02 -12.37
CA LEU A 303 1.22 6.06 -13.34
C LEU A 303 1.42 7.50 -12.83
N GLY A 304 1.62 8.43 -13.75
CA GLY A 304 1.66 9.87 -13.43
C GLY A 304 2.79 10.23 -12.47
N ASN A 305 4.00 9.77 -12.76
CA ASN A 305 5.21 10.08 -12.01
C ASN A 305 6.31 10.56 -12.97
N HIS A 306 7.55 10.63 -12.48
CA HIS A 306 8.74 10.98 -13.26
C HIS A 306 9.74 9.81 -13.30
N PHE A 307 9.27 8.56 -13.25
CA PHE A 307 10.12 7.38 -13.37
C PHE A 307 10.85 7.39 -14.72
N GLN A 308 12.10 6.94 -14.72
CA GLN A 308 13.04 7.02 -15.83
C GLN A 308 13.82 5.72 -16.00
N GLY A 309 14.53 5.57 -17.12
CA GLY A 309 15.33 4.39 -17.40
C GLY A 309 14.49 3.22 -17.88
N CYS A 310 15.10 2.03 -17.92
CA CYS A 310 14.50 0.85 -18.54
C CYS A 310 13.71 -0.01 -17.55
N LEU A 311 12.67 -0.67 -18.05
CA LEU A 311 11.92 -1.66 -17.27
C LEU A 311 12.83 -2.85 -16.91
N PRO A 312 12.89 -3.26 -15.62
CA PRO A 312 13.65 -4.44 -15.22
C PRO A 312 12.96 -5.73 -15.69
N TYR A 313 13.74 -6.68 -16.21
CA TYR A 313 13.21 -7.98 -16.66
C TYR A 313 12.53 -8.75 -15.52
N GLN A 314 12.87 -8.45 -14.26
CA GLN A 314 12.30 -9.06 -13.06
C GLN A 314 10.79 -8.86 -12.94
N ILE A 315 10.19 -7.91 -13.66
CA ILE A 315 8.72 -7.79 -13.77
C ILE A 315 8.11 -9.09 -14.29
N GLY A 316 8.80 -9.82 -15.17
CA GLY A 316 8.34 -11.11 -15.67
C GLY A 316 8.19 -12.21 -14.60
N TYR A 317 8.65 -12.00 -13.37
CA TYR A 317 8.37 -12.91 -12.25
C TYR A 317 6.96 -12.72 -11.66
N LEU A 318 6.25 -11.63 -11.97
CA LEU A 318 4.94 -11.31 -11.42
C LEU A 318 3.80 -12.10 -12.10
N ASP A 319 3.85 -13.43 -12.01
CA ASP A 319 2.89 -14.34 -12.65
C ASP A 319 1.44 -14.20 -12.14
N LYS A 320 1.26 -13.66 -10.93
CA LYS A 320 -0.05 -13.35 -10.31
C LYS A 320 -0.57 -11.95 -10.61
N ALA A 321 0.22 -11.07 -11.21
CA ALA A 321 -0.20 -9.70 -11.45
C ALA A 321 -1.30 -9.67 -12.53
N THR A 322 -2.41 -9.01 -12.22
CA THR A 322 -3.54 -8.78 -13.12
C THR A 322 -3.54 -7.36 -13.69
N VAL A 323 -2.99 -6.40 -12.93
CA VAL A 323 -2.90 -4.99 -13.30
C VAL A 323 -1.47 -4.47 -13.13
N PHE A 324 -0.89 -3.94 -14.20
CA PHE A 324 0.40 -3.25 -14.19
C PHE A 324 0.29 -1.96 -15.02
N ASP A 325 0.40 -0.81 -14.36
CA ASP A 325 0.30 0.50 -15.02
C ASP A 325 1.54 1.35 -14.72
N VAL A 326 2.30 1.68 -15.76
CA VAL A 326 3.46 2.59 -15.71
C VAL A 326 3.26 3.82 -16.60
N SER A 327 2.02 4.09 -17.00
CA SER A 327 1.71 5.17 -17.92
C SER A 327 2.11 6.56 -17.42
N LYS A 328 2.25 7.51 -18.34
CA LYS A 328 2.54 8.92 -18.00
C LYS A 328 3.80 9.04 -17.13
N ASN A 329 4.89 8.49 -17.63
CA ASN A 329 6.22 8.54 -17.01
C ASN A 329 7.27 8.94 -18.07
N SER A 330 8.56 8.85 -17.73
CA SER A 330 9.67 9.07 -18.66
C SER A 330 10.52 7.79 -18.82
N LEU A 331 9.87 6.62 -18.73
CA LEU A 331 10.53 5.33 -18.91
C LEU A 331 10.91 5.13 -20.37
N THR A 332 12.02 4.42 -20.61
CA THR A 332 12.55 4.18 -21.95
C THR A 332 12.98 2.72 -22.12
N GLY A 333 13.55 2.38 -23.27
CA GLY A 333 13.98 1.02 -23.59
C GLY A 333 12.91 0.20 -24.33
N PRO A 334 13.28 -1.01 -24.79
CA PRO A 334 12.31 -1.98 -25.26
C PRO A 334 11.59 -2.69 -24.12
N ILE A 335 10.42 -3.27 -24.42
CA ILE A 335 9.71 -4.15 -23.48
C ILE A 335 10.55 -5.44 -23.31
N PRO A 336 10.95 -5.81 -22.07
CA PRO A 336 11.66 -7.07 -21.85
C PRO A 336 10.81 -8.28 -22.26
N HIS A 337 11.41 -9.26 -22.93
CA HIS A 337 10.75 -10.50 -23.34
C HIS A 337 10.22 -11.30 -22.15
N SER A 338 10.75 -11.07 -20.94
CA SER A 338 10.24 -11.66 -19.72
C SER A 338 8.77 -11.31 -19.44
N PHE A 339 8.21 -10.27 -20.06
CA PHE A 339 6.78 -9.94 -19.96
C PHE A 339 5.88 -11.06 -20.52
N ALA A 340 6.41 -11.95 -21.37
CA ALA A 340 5.73 -13.18 -21.77
C ALA A 340 5.41 -14.14 -20.60
N CYS A 341 5.93 -13.87 -19.40
CA CYS A 341 5.68 -14.66 -18.20
C CYS A 341 4.58 -14.09 -17.29
N LEU A 342 3.97 -12.96 -17.64
CA LEU A 342 2.88 -12.33 -16.89
C LEU A 342 1.54 -13.06 -17.11
N GLN A 343 1.45 -14.32 -16.72
CA GLN A 343 0.35 -15.23 -17.13
C GLN A 343 -1.05 -14.75 -16.71
N SER A 344 -1.16 -14.01 -15.60
CA SER A 344 -2.44 -13.49 -15.09
C SER A 344 -2.80 -12.08 -15.56
N ILE A 345 -1.95 -11.43 -16.37
CA ILE A 345 -2.14 -10.01 -16.71
C ILE A 345 -3.38 -9.80 -17.57
N GLN A 346 -4.21 -8.83 -17.16
CA GLN A 346 -5.44 -8.45 -17.84
C GLN A 346 -5.37 -6.99 -18.26
N TYR A 347 -4.77 -6.12 -17.44
CA TYR A 347 -4.56 -4.72 -17.73
C TYR A 347 -3.07 -4.39 -17.68
N LEU A 348 -2.50 -4.07 -18.84
CA LEU A 348 -1.12 -3.68 -18.98
C LEU A 348 -1.05 -2.33 -19.69
N ASN A 349 -0.64 -1.30 -18.98
CA ASN A 349 -0.60 0.05 -19.52
C ASN A 349 0.82 0.65 -19.45
N LEU A 350 1.38 0.93 -20.62
CA LEU A 350 2.68 1.57 -20.83
C LEU A 350 2.54 2.92 -21.56
N ASP A 351 1.33 3.48 -21.68
CA ASP A 351 1.09 4.67 -22.48
C ASP A 351 1.87 5.89 -22.01
N ARG A 352 2.15 6.83 -22.93
CA ARG A 352 2.80 8.11 -22.61
C ARG A 352 4.14 7.92 -21.90
N ASN A 353 5.06 7.24 -22.59
CA ASN A 353 6.43 7.01 -22.18
C ASN A 353 7.38 7.18 -23.38
N GLN A 354 8.62 6.73 -23.25
CA GLN A 354 9.65 6.76 -24.27
C GLN A 354 10.11 5.35 -24.65
N PHE A 355 9.20 4.36 -24.59
CA PHE A 355 9.50 2.98 -24.97
C PHE A 355 9.68 2.86 -26.48
N TYR A 356 10.54 1.95 -26.92
CA TYR A 356 10.91 1.83 -28.33
C TYR A 356 11.26 0.40 -28.74
N GLY A 357 11.51 0.21 -30.03
CA GLY A 357 11.84 -1.10 -30.60
C GLY A 357 10.59 -1.93 -30.88
N GLU A 358 10.74 -3.25 -30.86
CA GLU A 358 9.63 -4.15 -31.14
C GLU A 358 8.74 -4.42 -29.94
N VAL A 359 7.44 -4.57 -30.20
CA VAL A 359 6.52 -5.16 -29.23
C VAL A 359 6.70 -6.68 -29.30
N PRO A 360 7.12 -7.36 -28.20
CA PRO A 360 7.35 -8.80 -28.24
C PRO A 360 6.06 -9.56 -28.55
N GLU A 361 6.06 -10.40 -29.59
CA GLU A 361 4.87 -11.17 -30.00
C GLU A 361 4.29 -12.03 -28.88
N MET A 362 5.18 -12.57 -28.04
CA MET A 362 4.81 -13.40 -26.90
C MET A 362 3.96 -12.67 -25.86
N LEU A 363 4.09 -11.35 -25.75
CA LEU A 363 3.25 -10.53 -24.89
C LEU A 363 1.79 -10.56 -25.37
N CYS A 364 1.57 -10.41 -26.67
CA CYS A 364 0.25 -10.41 -27.29
C CYS A 364 -0.40 -11.80 -27.34
N LEU A 365 0.35 -12.86 -27.01
CA LEU A 365 -0.17 -14.22 -26.88
C LEU A 365 -0.68 -14.56 -25.48
N LEU A 366 -0.46 -13.70 -24.49
CA LEU A 366 -0.89 -13.94 -23.11
C LEU A 366 -2.42 -14.15 -23.03
N PRO A 367 -2.88 -15.17 -22.30
CA PRO A 367 -4.30 -15.52 -22.25
C PRO A 367 -5.15 -14.40 -21.65
N GLY A 368 -4.67 -13.74 -20.59
CA GLY A 368 -5.42 -12.66 -19.95
C GLY A 368 -5.59 -11.41 -20.82
N LEU A 369 -4.66 -11.13 -21.74
CA LEU A 369 -4.81 -10.05 -22.72
C LEU A 369 -5.77 -10.45 -23.85
N ARG A 370 -5.64 -11.67 -24.38
CA ARG A 370 -6.49 -12.17 -25.49
C ARG A 370 -7.96 -12.34 -25.10
N ASN A 371 -8.25 -12.60 -23.83
CA ASN A 371 -9.60 -12.88 -23.33
C ASN A 371 -10.20 -11.66 -22.62
N ASN A 372 -10.40 -10.55 -23.35
CA ASN A 372 -10.94 -9.27 -22.87
C ASN A 372 -10.01 -8.47 -21.94
N GLY A 373 -8.70 -8.55 -22.16
CA GLY A 373 -7.77 -7.64 -21.50
C GLY A 373 -7.70 -6.26 -22.16
N ASN A 374 -6.80 -5.43 -21.64
CA ASN A 374 -6.44 -4.13 -22.17
C ASN A 374 -4.91 -4.01 -22.17
N LEU A 375 -4.35 -3.76 -23.35
CA LEU A 375 -2.94 -3.48 -23.54
C LEU A 375 -2.82 -2.10 -24.18
N SER A 376 -2.35 -1.10 -23.43
CA SER A 376 -2.13 0.23 -23.97
C SER A 376 -0.64 0.53 -24.11
N LEU A 377 -0.21 0.75 -25.35
CA LEU A 377 1.16 1.12 -25.73
C LEU A 377 1.20 2.48 -26.43
N SER A 378 0.09 3.23 -26.41
CA SER A 378 -0.04 4.49 -27.14
C SER A 378 0.96 5.56 -26.67
N ASP A 379 1.30 6.51 -27.54
CA ASP A 379 2.18 7.63 -27.19
C ASP A 379 3.56 7.16 -26.68
N ASN A 380 4.22 6.36 -27.52
CA ASN A 380 5.58 5.82 -27.35
C ASN A 380 6.34 5.89 -28.69
N TYR A 381 7.43 5.15 -28.85
CA TYR A 381 8.26 5.10 -30.05
C TYR A 381 8.48 3.66 -30.55
N PHE A 382 7.49 2.76 -30.37
CA PHE A 382 7.57 1.40 -30.92
C PHE A 382 7.64 1.45 -32.45
N THR A 383 8.44 0.55 -33.05
CA THR A 383 8.71 0.53 -34.49
C THR A 383 8.03 -0.60 -35.23
N GLN A 384 7.68 -1.68 -34.52
CA GLN A 384 7.11 -2.88 -35.13
C GLN A 384 6.20 -3.65 -34.18
N VAL A 385 5.21 -4.29 -34.79
CA VAL A 385 4.29 -5.27 -34.20
C VAL A 385 4.13 -6.43 -35.17
N GLY A 386 4.14 -7.66 -34.67
CA GLY A 386 3.92 -8.85 -35.47
C GLY A 386 2.45 -9.28 -35.49
N PRO A 387 2.16 -10.49 -36.03
CA PRO A 387 0.81 -10.94 -36.33
C PRO A 387 -0.13 -11.06 -35.12
N ALA A 388 0.36 -11.55 -33.98
CA ALA A 388 -0.45 -11.72 -32.76
C ALA A 388 -0.87 -10.35 -32.22
N CYS A 389 0.07 -9.40 -32.14
CA CYS A 389 -0.23 -8.03 -31.72
C CYS A 389 -1.18 -7.33 -32.70
N ARG A 390 -1.01 -7.52 -34.02
CA ARG A 390 -1.94 -6.99 -35.02
C ARG A 390 -3.36 -7.52 -34.86
N ASN A 391 -3.55 -8.74 -34.38
CA ASN A 391 -4.87 -9.25 -34.06
C ASN A 391 -5.50 -8.48 -32.88
N LEU A 392 -4.72 -8.25 -31.82
CA LEU A 392 -5.19 -7.46 -30.67
C LEU A 392 -5.55 -6.02 -31.03
N ILE A 393 -4.84 -5.40 -31.99
CA ILE A 393 -5.19 -4.07 -32.52
C ILE A 393 -6.55 -4.12 -33.21
N LYS A 394 -6.79 -5.12 -34.07
CA LYS A 394 -8.06 -5.29 -34.78
C LYS A 394 -9.25 -5.51 -33.84
N THR A 395 -9.03 -6.17 -32.71
CA THR A 395 -10.05 -6.43 -31.70
C THR A 395 -10.14 -5.33 -30.63
N ASN A 396 -9.47 -4.18 -30.82
CA ASN A 396 -9.43 -3.05 -29.87
C ASN A 396 -8.93 -3.40 -28.46
N VAL A 397 -8.14 -4.48 -28.32
CA VAL A 397 -7.47 -4.85 -27.07
C VAL A 397 -6.14 -4.13 -26.93
N LEU A 398 -5.43 -3.93 -28.06
CA LEU A 398 -4.12 -3.27 -28.10
C LEU A 398 -4.20 -1.90 -28.77
N ASP A 399 -3.91 -0.83 -28.01
CA ASP A 399 -3.71 0.52 -28.56
C ASP A 399 -2.22 0.80 -28.81
N VAL A 400 -1.89 1.10 -30.07
CA VAL A 400 -0.54 1.51 -30.53
C VAL A 400 -0.54 2.86 -31.24
N SER A 401 -1.56 3.68 -31.02
CA SER A 401 -1.63 5.05 -31.56
C SER A 401 -0.43 5.89 -31.07
N TYR A 402 -0.04 6.91 -31.84
CA TYR A 402 1.08 7.79 -31.53
C TYR A 402 2.40 7.03 -31.26
N ASN A 403 2.73 6.07 -32.13
CA ASN A 403 4.03 5.36 -32.17
C ASN A 403 4.78 5.62 -33.48
N CYS A 404 5.84 4.86 -33.73
CA CYS A 404 6.66 4.93 -34.95
C CYS A 404 6.51 3.67 -35.82
N ILE A 405 5.32 3.06 -35.84
CA ILE A 405 5.07 1.80 -36.53
C ILE A 405 4.68 2.05 -37.98
N LEU A 406 5.53 1.64 -38.92
CA LEU A 406 5.25 1.82 -40.35
C LEU A 406 4.02 1.02 -40.79
N GLY A 407 3.16 1.68 -41.58
CA GLY A 407 1.97 1.06 -42.18
C GLY A 407 0.76 0.89 -41.27
N LEU A 408 0.78 1.45 -40.05
CA LEU A 408 -0.41 1.57 -39.19
C LEU A 408 -0.97 3.01 -39.21
N PRO A 409 -2.28 3.19 -38.97
CA PRO A 409 -2.88 4.52 -38.85
C PRO A 409 -2.49 5.21 -37.54
N ASN A 410 -2.73 6.52 -37.47
CA ASN A 410 -2.58 7.35 -36.26
C ASN A 410 -1.19 7.26 -35.61
N GLN A 411 -0.14 7.24 -36.43
CA GLN A 411 1.25 7.18 -35.96
C GLN A 411 1.86 8.58 -35.87
N ARG A 412 2.97 8.69 -35.13
CA ARG A 412 3.72 9.95 -35.01
C ARG A 412 4.24 10.41 -36.37
N PRO A 413 4.41 11.73 -36.56
CA PRO A 413 5.13 12.25 -37.71
C PRO A 413 6.54 11.66 -37.79
N HIS A 414 6.96 11.28 -38.99
CA HIS A 414 8.28 10.67 -39.24
C HIS A 414 9.43 11.48 -38.62
N GLY A 415 9.39 12.81 -38.71
CA GLY A 415 10.41 13.69 -38.13
C GLY A 415 10.60 13.54 -36.62
N GLN A 416 9.51 13.35 -35.87
CA GLN A 416 9.58 13.11 -34.41
C GLN A 416 10.23 11.77 -34.09
N CYS A 417 9.91 10.73 -34.88
CA CYS A 417 10.55 9.42 -34.76
C CYS A 417 12.05 9.50 -35.06
N THR A 418 12.44 10.12 -36.17
CA THR A 418 13.85 10.30 -36.55
C THR A 418 14.63 11.07 -35.48
N GLU A 419 14.05 12.15 -34.95
CA GLU A 419 14.68 12.92 -33.89
C GLU A 419 14.91 12.08 -32.64
N PHE A 420 13.90 11.34 -32.18
CA PHE A 420 14.01 10.47 -31.01
C PHE A 420 15.13 9.42 -31.18
N PHE A 421 15.13 8.71 -32.31
CA PHE A 421 16.13 7.66 -32.58
C PHE A 421 17.55 8.22 -32.76
N SER A 422 17.72 9.50 -33.10
CA SER A 422 19.05 10.14 -33.18
C SER A 422 19.71 10.36 -31.81
N LYS A 423 18.92 10.37 -30.72
CA LYS A 423 19.37 10.73 -29.35
C LYS A 423 19.33 9.56 -28.36
N ILE A 424 18.90 8.39 -28.82
CA ILE A 424 18.55 7.27 -27.94
C ILE A 424 19.77 6.69 -27.22
N LYS A 425 19.59 6.33 -25.95
CA LYS A 425 20.59 5.60 -25.16
C LYS A 425 20.11 4.17 -24.91
N PRO A 426 20.91 3.14 -25.25
CA PRO A 426 20.51 1.76 -25.02
C PRO A 426 20.45 1.42 -23.54
N CYS A 427 19.59 0.46 -23.18
CA CYS A 427 19.53 -0.07 -21.83
C CYS A 427 20.85 -0.76 -21.43
N PRO A 428 21.29 -0.64 -20.17
CA PRO A 428 22.62 -1.07 -19.74
C PRO A 428 22.86 -2.59 -19.83
N ASN A 429 21.82 -3.42 -19.89
CA ASN A 429 21.95 -4.88 -19.92
C ASN A 429 21.15 -5.53 -21.05
N PRO A 430 21.64 -5.50 -22.31
CA PRO A 430 20.90 -6.01 -23.46
C PRO A 430 20.60 -7.51 -23.38
N LYS A 431 21.48 -8.31 -22.75
CA LYS A 431 21.28 -9.75 -22.56
C LYS A 431 19.97 -10.07 -21.83
N TYR A 432 19.56 -9.25 -20.87
CA TYR A 432 18.35 -9.49 -20.09
C TYR A 432 17.07 -9.01 -20.77
N LEU A 433 17.17 -8.26 -21.87
CA LEU A 433 16.00 -7.85 -22.66
C LEU A 433 15.35 -9.04 -23.35
N HIS A 434 16.11 -10.06 -23.74
CA HIS A 434 15.60 -11.27 -24.39
C HIS A 434 15.45 -12.47 -23.44
N TYR A 435 15.73 -12.28 -22.15
CA TYR A 435 15.63 -13.34 -21.16
C TYR A 435 14.16 -13.59 -20.77
N VAL A 436 13.74 -14.87 -20.80
CA VAL A 436 12.38 -15.32 -20.45
C VAL A 436 12.48 -16.31 -19.28
N PRO A 437 12.11 -15.92 -18.04
CA PRO A 437 12.35 -16.74 -16.85
C PRO A 437 11.40 -17.94 -16.67
N CYS A 438 10.21 -17.92 -17.28
CA CYS A 438 9.21 -18.97 -17.11
C CYS A 438 9.51 -20.20 -17.99
N LYS A 439 9.35 -21.40 -17.43
CA LYS A 439 9.50 -22.67 -18.16
C LYS A 439 8.23 -22.94 -18.96
N GLY A 440 8.34 -23.27 -20.25
CA GLY A 440 7.26 -23.90 -21.02
C GLY A 440 6.54 -23.05 -22.06
N TYR A 441 6.96 -21.81 -22.34
CA TYR A 441 6.37 -20.99 -23.40
C TYR A 441 7.33 -20.84 -24.60
N TYR A 442 7.75 -21.98 -25.14
CA TYR A 442 8.27 -22.06 -26.52
C TYR A 442 7.12 -22.55 -27.39
N PRO A 443 6.43 -21.69 -28.16
CA PRO A 443 5.89 -22.16 -29.42
C PRO A 443 7.11 -22.57 -30.24
N HIS A 444 7.16 -23.83 -30.67
CA HIS A 444 8.18 -24.31 -31.58
C HIS A 444 8.43 -23.29 -32.71
N THR A 445 9.67 -22.80 -32.76
CA THR A 445 10.46 -22.43 -33.95
C THR A 445 9.67 -22.17 -35.24
N HIS A 446 9.70 -20.94 -35.74
CA HIS A 446 9.91 -20.79 -37.18
C HIS A 446 11.41 -20.99 -37.44
N PRO A 447 11.81 -21.83 -38.43
CA PRO A 447 13.17 -21.80 -38.93
C PRO A 447 13.47 -20.36 -39.32
N ALA A 448 14.70 -19.90 -39.07
CA ALA A 448 15.20 -18.69 -39.71
C ALA A 448 14.90 -18.82 -41.20
N ALA A 449 13.90 -18.08 -41.69
CA ALA A 449 13.82 -17.81 -43.11
C ALA A 449 15.17 -17.17 -43.42
N THR A 450 15.94 -17.84 -44.27
CA THR A 450 17.20 -17.34 -44.81
C THR A 450 16.98 -15.87 -45.11
N ALA A 451 17.67 -15.01 -44.37
CA ALA A 451 17.66 -13.59 -44.62
C ALA A 451 18.00 -13.44 -46.11
N THR A 452 17.05 -12.93 -46.90
CA THR A 452 17.40 -12.38 -48.20
C THR A 452 18.54 -11.41 -47.93
N PRO A 453 19.69 -11.55 -48.62
CA PRO A 453 20.85 -10.71 -48.35
C PRO A 453 20.39 -9.24 -48.40
N PRO A 454 20.93 -8.39 -47.51
CA PRO A 454 20.57 -6.98 -47.51
C PRO A 454 20.72 -6.45 -48.92
N LEU A 455 19.67 -5.82 -49.45
CA LEU A 455 19.74 -5.09 -50.71
C LEU A 455 20.94 -4.15 -50.58
N THR A 456 22.03 -4.49 -51.27
CA THR A 456 23.22 -3.67 -51.28
C THR A 456 22.86 -2.36 -51.96
N TYR A 457 23.48 -1.28 -51.46
CA TYR A 457 23.29 0.13 -51.80
C TYR A 457 23.44 0.47 -53.31
N ASN A 458 23.64 -0.52 -54.18
CA ASN A 458 23.74 -0.38 -55.63
C ASN A 458 22.41 -0.55 -56.38
N SER A 459 21.28 -0.73 -55.68
CA SER A 459 19.93 -0.81 -56.30
C SER A 459 19.16 0.52 -56.29
N LEU A 460 19.77 1.61 -55.80
CA LEU A 460 19.30 2.98 -55.99
C LEU A 460 20.24 3.69 -56.99
N ASN A 461 20.16 3.33 -58.26
CA ASN A 461 20.81 4.07 -59.34
C ASN A 461 19.73 4.96 -60.02
N PRO A 462 19.75 6.30 -59.84
CA PRO A 462 18.70 7.17 -60.34
C PRO A 462 19.05 7.65 -61.75
N HIS A 463 19.07 6.76 -62.75
CA HIS A 463 19.01 7.18 -64.16
C HIS A 463 18.31 6.10 -64.99
N HIS A 464 17.40 6.56 -65.86
CA HIS A 464 16.54 5.85 -66.82
C HIS A 464 15.05 5.73 -66.47
N LEU A 465 14.42 6.89 -66.23
CA LEU A 465 13.08 7.17 -66.77
C LEU A 465 13.27 7.96 -68.08
N HIS A 466 13.27 7.27 -69.22
CA HIS A 466 12.88 7.74 -70.56
C HIS A 466 13.15 6.64 -71.60
N ARG A 467 12.18 5.74 -71.79
CA ARG A 467 11.54 5.41 -73.08
C ARG A 467 10.52 4.31 -72.90
#